data_AF-A0AAE0EHJ2-F1
#
_entry.id   AF-A0AAE0EHJ2-F1
#
_cell.length_a   1.000
_cell.length_b   1.000
_cell.length_c   1.000
_cell.angle_alpha   90.00
_cell.angle_beta   90.00
_cell.angle_gamma   90.00
#
_symmetry.space_group_name_H-M   'P 1'
#
loop_
_entity.id
_entity.type
_entity.pdbx_description
1 polymer ?
#
loop_
_entity_poly.entity_id
_entity_poly.type
_entity_poly.pdbx_seq_one_letter_code
_entity_poly.pdbx_strand_id
1 'polypeptide(L)'
;MVSSLRWRNQWPWRWKGNEDATNDMVVPLQNVSAEHMSTIIGFYRTHLEFRRRTQSPPEEEVDASFLKNKSNNQLKELIMAANFFSTKERLDFLIEATANRIKDKSVDDVR
;
A
#
# COMPACT_ATOMS: atom_id res chain seq x y z
N MET A 1 -7.22 30.81 34.13
CA MET A 1 -8.02 29.90 33.27
C MET A 1 -7.83 30.35 31.83
N VAL A 2 -7.02 29.61 31.07
CA VAL A 2 -6.53 30.04 29.75
C VAL A 2 -7.63 29.85 28.71
N SER A 3 -8.08 30.97 28.14
CA SER A 3 -8.98 31.02 26.98
C SER A 3 -8.26 30.46 25.75
N SER A 4 -8.50 29.19 25.43
CA SER A 4 -7.95 28.52 24.24
C SER A 4 -9.03 27.87 23.39
N LEU A 5 -10.10 28.61 23.07
CA LEU A 5 -11.16 28.15 22.16
C LEU A 5 -11.66 29.27 21.23
N ARG A 6 -10.74 30.03 20.62
CA ARG A 6 -11.10 31.06 19.63
C ARG A 6 -10.18 31.09 18.40
N TRP A 7 -9.63 29.94 18.00
CA TRP A 7 -8.77 29.89 16.80
C TRP A 7 -9.07 28.75 15.83
N ARG A 8 -10.09 27.90 16.08
CA ARG A 8 -10.43 26.80 15.14
C ARG A 8 -11.29 27.20 13.95
N ASN A 9 -11.85 28.41 13.91
CA ASN A 9 -12.88 28.79 12.92
C ASN A 9 -12.43 29.89 11.95
N GLN A 10 -11.13 30.16 11.82
CA GLN A 10 -10.59 31.31 11.07
C GLN A 10 -9.64 30.90 9.93
N TRP A 11 -9.94 29.80 9.23
CA TRP A 11 -9.22 29.46 7.99
C TRP A 11 -10.23 29.11 6.89
N PRO A 12 -10.10 29.70 5.69
CA PRO A 12 -11.04 29.50 4.58
C PRO A 12 -10.98 28.08 3.99
N TRP A 13 -9.95 27.31 4.33
CA TRP A 13 -9.74 25.93 3.89
C TRP A 13 -10.40 24.91 4.83
N ARG A 14 -11.67 25.13 5.21
CA ARG A 14 -12.46 24.02 5.74
C ARG A 14 -12.47 22.97 4.64
N TRP A 15 -11.85 21.81 4.88
CA TRP A 15 -11.97 20.65 4.01
C TRP A 15 -13.47 20.36 3.86
N LYS A 16 -14.07 20.93 2.82
CA LYS A 16 -15.40 20.56 2.36
C LYS A 16 -15.14 19.20 1.77
N GLY A 17 -15.59 18.14 2.45
CA GLY A 17 -15.46 16.78 1.93
C GLY A 17 -15.88 16.82 0.47
N ASN A 18 -15.02 16.30 -0.42
CA ASN A 18 -15.14 16.47 -1.86
C ASN A 18 -16.51 15.95 -2.31
N GLU A 19 -17.47 16.86 -2.48
CA GLU A 19 -18.87 16.54 -2.82
C GLU A 19 -19.00 15.98 -4.25
N ASP A 20 -17.93 16.13 -5.05
CA ASP A 20 -17.75 15.54 -6.39
C ASP A 20 -17.06 14.16 -6.38
N ALA A 21 -16.64 13.62 -5.23
CA ALA A 21 -16.15 12.23 -5.16
C ALA A 21 -17.36 11.27 -5.15
N THR A 22 -18.11 11.23 -6.25
CA THR A 22 -19.12 10.20 -6.47
C THR A 22 -18.43 8.85 -6.66
N ASN A 23 -19.09 7.76 -6.23
CA ASN A 23 -18.62 6.38 -6.40
C ASN A 23 -18.24 6.00 -7.85
N ASP A 24 -18.67 6.82 -8.82
CA ASP A 24 -18.51 6.61 -10.26
C ASP A 24 -17.26 7.30 -10.86
N MET A 25 -16.37 7.88 -10.05
CA MET A 25 -15.12 8.46 -10.56
C MET A 25 -14.21 7.36 -11.12
N VAL A 26 -14.16 7.25 -12.44
CA VAL A 26 -13.25 6.32 -13.14
C VAL A 26 -11.88 6.97 -13.29
N VAL A 27 -10.89 6.49 -12.54
CA VAL A 27 -9.49 6.87 -12.72
C VAL A 27 -8.87 5.95 -13.78
N PRO A 28 -8.44 6.46 -14.94
CA PRO A 28 -7.80 5.62 -15.95
C PRO A 28 -6.41 5.20 -15.45
N LEU A 29 -6.24 3.90 -15.21
CA LEU A 29 -4.99 3.31 -14.78
C LEU A 29 -4.26 2.73 -16.00
N GLN A 30 -3.18 3.40 -16.41
CA GLN A 30 -2.33 2.91 -17.49
C GLN A 30 -1.21 2.04 -16.90
N ASN A 31 -0.86 0.96 -17.60
CA ASN A 31 0.29 0.09 -17.31
C ASN A 31 0.17 -0.85 -16.10
N VAL A 32 -1.01 -1.01 -15.50
CA VAL A 32 -1.25 -2.03 -14.47
C VAL A 32 -2.51 -2.83 -14.80
N SER A 33 -2.42 -4.16 -14.77
CA SER A 33 -3.59 -5.04 -14.92
C SER A 33 -4.56 -4.85 -13.75
N ALA A 34 -5.87 -4.88 -14.04
CA ALA A 34 -6.92 -4.77 -13.04
C ALA A 34 -6.83 -5.86 -11.96
N GLU A 35 -6.36 -7.06 -12.31
CA GLU A 35 -6.16 -8.17 -11.38
C GLU A 35 -5.11 -7.83 -10.30
N HIS A 36 -3.98 -7.27 -10.72
CA HIS A 36 -2.89 -6.89 -9.82
C HIS A 36 -3.28 -5.68 -8.96
N MET A 37 -4.04 -4.74 -9.53
CA MET A 37 -4.65 -3.63 -8.79
C MET A 37 -5.62 -4.12 -7.70
N SER A 38 -6.49 -5.07 -8.01
CA SER A 38 -7.37 -5.66 -7.00
C SER A 38 -6.58 -6.34 -5.87
N THR A 39 -5.49 -7.03 -6.24
CA THR A 39 -4.62 -7.72 -5.27
C THR A 39 -3.91 -6.75 -4.33
N ILE A 40 -3.31 -5.68 -4.85
CA ILE A 40 -2.62 -4.68 -4.01
C ILE A 40 -3.64 -3.91 -3.15
N ILE A 41 -4.82 -3.58 -3.67
CA ILE A 41 -5.89 -2.96 -2.88
C ILE A 41 -6.32 -3.89 -1.74
N GLY A 42 -6.48 -5.19 -2.00
CA GLY A 42 -6.75 -6.20 -0.96
C GLY A 42 -5.65 -6.25 0.11
N PHE A 43 -4.40 -6.10 -0.30
CA PHE A 43 -3.26 -5.99 0.61
C PHE A 43 -3.33 -4.72 1.49
N TYR A 44 -3.60 -3.54 0.91
CA TYR A 44 -3.84 -2.30 1.66
C TYR A 44 -5.01 -2.45 2.65
N ARG A 45 -6.13 -3.03 2.23
CA ARG A 45 -7.31 -3.24 3.10
C ARG A 45 -6.99 -4.12 4.30
N THR A 46 -6.31 -5.24 4.06
CA THR A 46 -5.88 -6.16 5.12
C THR A 46 -5.01 -5.42 6.14
N HIS A 47 -4.03 -4.66 5.67
CA HIS A 47 -3.14 -3.88 6.52
C HIS A 47 -3.89 -2.80 7.34
N LEU A 48 -4.88 -2.11 6.74
CA LEU A 48 -5.71 -1.13 7.46
C LEU A 48 -6.57 -1.78 8.55
N GLU A 49 -7.14 -2.96 8.28
CA GLU A 49 -7.90 -3.73 9.28
C GLU A 49 -7.02 -4.18 10.45
N PHE A 50 -5.75 -4.50 10.20
CA PHE A 50 -4.79 -4.83 11.27
C PHE A 50 -4.45 -3.62 12.15
N ARG A 51 -4.22 -2.44 11.56
CA ARG A 51 -3.97 -1.21 12.32
C ARG A 51 -5.12 -0.79 13.24
N ARG A 52 -6.35 -1.23 12.94
CA ARG A 52 -7.54 -0.99 13.78
C ARG A 52 -7.62 -1.90 15.00
N ARG A 53 -6.87 -3.00 15.06
CA ARG A 53 -6.87 -3.93 16.19
C ARG A 53 -5.90 -3.48 17.27
N THR A 54 -6.36 -3.46 18.52
CA THR A 54 -5.59 -3.07 19.72
C THR A 54 -4.40 -3.99 20.02
N GLN A 55 -4.44 -5.23 19.54
CA GLN A 55 -3.33 -6.18 19.54
C GLN A 55 -3.15 -6.70 18.11
N SER A 56 -2.32 -6.01 17.33
CA SER A 56 -1.91 -6.44 16.00
C SER A 56 -0.50 -7.04 16.06
N PRO A 57 -0.23 -8.16 15.36
CA PRO A 57 1.14 -8.57 15.11
C PRO A 57 1.91 -7.46 14.37
N PRO A 58 3.25 -7.45 14.44
CA PRO A 58 4.07 -6.48 13.70
C PRO A 58 3.65 -6.43 12.23
N GLU A 59 3.57 -5.22 11.66
CA GLU A 59 3.14 -5.00 10.26
C GLU A 59 3.97 -5.88 9.29
N GLU A 60 5.27 -6.04 9.57
CA GLU A 60 6.19 -6.89 8.82
C GLU A 60 5.80 -8.38 8.78
N GLU A 61 5.24 -8.93 9.86
CA GLU A 61 4.82 -10.34 9.90
C GLU A 61 3.60 -10.60 9.02
N VAL A 62 2.65 -9.66 9.03
CA VAL A 62 1.48 -9.70 8.17
C VAL A 62 1.91 -9.62 6.72
N ASP A 63 2.79 -8.67 6.41
CA ASP A 63 3.25 -8.44 5.04
C ASP A 63 4.10 -9.62 4.53
N ALA A 64 4.95 -10.20 5.38
CA ALA A 64 5.68 -11.42 5.07
C ALA A 64 4.76 -12.62 4.82
N SER A 65 3.69 -12.78 5.62
CA SER A 65 2.71 -13.86 5.44
C SER A 65 1.97 -13.75 4.10
N PHE A 66 1.68 -12.52 3.66
CA PHE A 66 1.04 -12.25 2.38
C PHE A 66 1.94 -12.63 1.19
N LEU A 67 3.25 -12.40 1.30
CA LEU A 67 4.21 -12.67 0.24
C LEU A 67 4.63 -14.14 0.11
N LYS A 68 4.50 -14.95 1.18
CA LYS A 68 4.91 -16.37 1.18
C LYS A 68 4.23 -17.19 0.08
N ASN A 69 2.96 -16.89 -0.24
CA ASN A 69 2.18 -17.62 -1.23
C ASN A 69 2.24 -17.01 -2.65
N LYS A 70 3.11 -16.01 -2.89
CA LYS A 70 3.17 -15.27 -4.16
C LYS A 70 4.34 -15.71 -5.02
N SER A 71 4.04 -15.98 -6.30
CA SER A 71 5.05 -16.30 -7.32
C SER A 71 5.94 -15.08 -7.62
N ASN A 72 7.08 -15.30 -8.31
CA ASN A 72 7.96 -14.20 -8.71
C ASN A 72 7.29 -13.22 -9.67
N ASN A 73 6.44 -13.72 -10.58
CA ASN A 73 5.64 -12.88 -11.47
C ASN A 73 4.66 -12.02 -10.67
N GLN A 74 3.96 -12.59 -9.70
CA GLN A 74 3.06 -11.82 -8.84
C GLN A 74 3.81 -10.76 -8.02
N LEU A 75 5.01 -11.07 -7.54
CA LEU A 75 5.84 -10.11 -6.81
C LEU A 75 6.27 -8.94 -7.71
N LYS A 76 6.67 -9.20 -8.96
CA LYS A 76 6.99 -8.17 -9.96
C LYS A 76 5.79 -7.24 -10.21
N GLU A 77 4.61 -7.81 -10.37
CA GLU A 77 3.38 -7.04 -10.61
C GLU A 77 2.97 -6.19 -9.39
N LEU A 78 3.15 -6.71 -8.18
CA LEU A 78 2.95 -5.96 -6.94
C LEU A 78 3.93 -4.78 -6.83
N ILE A 79 5.19 -4.95 -7.24
CA ILE A 79 6.17 -3.86 -7.29
C ILE A 79 5.73 -2.76 -8.26
N MET A 80 5.27 -3.13 -9.46
CA MET A 80 4.76 -2.15 -10.44
C MET A 80 3.54 -1.39 -9.90
N ALA A 81 2.62 -2.09 -9.24
CA ALA A 81 1.45 -1.46 -8.63
C ALA A 81 1.83 -0.56 -7.43
N ALA A 82 2.76 -0.99 -6.57
CA ALA A 82 3.25 -0.17 -5.46
C ALA A 82 3.99 1.09 -5.95
N ASN A 83 4.76 0.97 -7.04
CA ASN A 83 5.40 2.10 -7.71
C ASN A 83 4.37 3.11 -8.24
N PHE A 84 3.26 2.63 -8.81
CA PHE A 84 2.16 3.50 -9.23
C PHE A 84 1.56 4.30 -8.05
N PHE A 85 1.32 3.64 -6.92
CA PHE A 85 0.80 4.30 -5.71
C PHE A 85 1.82 5.20 -4.99
N SER A 86 3.06 5.29 -5.48
CA SER A 86 4.14 6.12 -4.91
C SER A 86 4.34 5.94 -3.39
N THR A 87 4.06 4.73 -2.88
CA THR A 87 4.17 4.43 -1.45
C THR A 87 5.53 3.80 -1.16
N LYS A 88 6.50 4.64 -0.78
CA LYS A 88 7.92 4.25 -0.63
C LYS A 88 8.13 3.07 0.32
N GLU A 89 7.54 3.11 1.51
CA GLU A 89 7.71 2.06 2.52
C GLU A 89 7.31 0.66 2.00
N ARG A 90 6.22 0.58 1.22
CA ARG A 90 5.75 -0.68 0.63
C ARG A 90 6.58 -1.11 -0.56
N LEU A 91 7.05 -0.15 -1.36
CA LEU A 91 7.95 -0.45 -2.46
C LEU A 91 9.27 -1.01 -1.93
N ASP A 92 9.84 -0.39 -0.89
CA ASP A 92 11.09 -0.82 -0.26
C ASP A 92 10.95 -2.23 0.33
N PHE A 93 9.85 -2.52 1.03
CA PHE A 93 9.55 -3.86 1.53
C PHE A 93 9.48 -4.93 0.42
N LEU A 94 8.82 -4.63 -0.70
CA LEU A 94 8.71 -5.56 -1.83
C LEU A 94 10.06 -5.77 -2.53
N ILE A 95 10.87 -4.72 -2.62
CA ILE A 95 12.24 -4.79 -3.16
C ILE A 95 13.12 -5.65 -2.25
N GLU A 96 13.04 -5.45 -0.93
CA GLU A 96 13.78 -6.26 0.05
C GLU A 96 13.35 -7.73 -0.01
N ALA A 97 12.05 -8.01 -0.08
CA ALA A 97 11.55 -9.37 -0.25
C ALA A 97 12.06 -10.02 -1.55
N THR A 98 12.23 -9.24 -2.62
CA THR A 98 12.82 -9.71 -3.88
C THR A 98 14.32 -9.96 -3.72
N ALA A 99 15.05 -9.07 -3.06
CA ALA A 99 16.47 -9.23 -2.78
C ALA A 99 16.74 -10.49 -1.94
N ASN A 100 15.92 -10.74 -0.91
CA ASN A 100 16.00 -11.94 -0.09
C ASN A 100 15.76 -13.23 -0.88
N ARG A 101 14.93 -13.19 -1.95
CA ARG A 101 14.76 -14.33 -2.86
C ARG A 101 15.94 -14.56 -3.79
N ILE A 102 16.81 -13.57 -3.98
CA ILE A 102 17.99 -13.63 -4.86
C ILE A 102 19.25 -13.97 -4.08
N LYS A 103 19.33 -13.55 -2.81
CA LYS A 103 20.53 -13.55 -1.96
C LYS A 103 21.32 -14.87 -1.92
N ASP A 104 20.66 -16.01 -2.09
CA ASP A 104 21.28 -17.35 -2.02
C ASP A 104 21.08 -18.20 -3.29
N LYS A 105 20.72 -17.58 -4.42
CA LYS A 105 20.53 -18.28 -5.70
C LYS A 105 21.78 -18.23 -6.56
N SER A 106 21.97 -19.27 -7.38
CA SER A 106 23.04 -19.28 -8.39
C SER A 106 22.73 -18.29 -9.52
N VAL A 107 23.75 -17.89 -10.27
CA VAL A 107 23.58 -16.97 -11.41
C VAL A 107 22.64 -17.57 -12.47
N ASP A 108 22.69 -18.88 -12.67
CA ASP A 108 21.84 -19.57 -13.65
C ASP A 108 20.38 -19.68 -13.17
N ASP A 109 20.12 -19.72 -11.86
CA ASP A 109 18.76 -19.69 -11.30
C ASP A 109 18.10 -18.30 -11.34
N VAL A 110 18.91 -17.25 -11.46
CA VAL A 110 18.45 -15.86 -11.52
C VAL A 110 18.19 -15.42 -12.96
N ARG A 111 18.95 -15.95 -13.92
CA ARG A 111 18.81 -15.67 -15.36
C ARG A 111 17.54 -16.25 -15.96
#